data_AF-A0A2V9FLE5-F1
#
_entry.id   AF-A0A2V9FLE5-F1
#
_cell.length_a   1.000
_cell.length_b   1.000
_cell.length_c   1.000
_cell.angle_alpha   90.00
_cell.angle_beta   90.00
_cell.angle_gamma   90.00
#
_symmetry.space_group_name_H-M   'P 1'
#
loop_
_entity.id
_entity.type
_entity.pdbx_description
1 polymer ?
#
loop_
_entity_poly.entity_id
_entity_poly.type
_entity_poly.pdbx_seq_one_letter_code
_entity_poly.pdbx_strand_id
1 'polypeptide(L)'
;TRELRIPTIGIGAGPDCDGQILVVHDLLGLTFNHTPKFARQYANIGEIISNAVRQYCSDVGNGGFPSDAESYHAPQMAKGRKTIFIAS
;
A
#
# COMPACT_ATOMS: atom_id res chain seq x y z
N THR A 1 19.13 -12.85 -31.10
CA THR A 1 18.20 -11.81 -31.59
C THR A 1 18.38 -11.50 -33.07
N ARG A 2 19.61 -11.44 -33.57
CA ARG A 2 19.95 -11.09 -34.97
C ARG A 2 19.36 -11.98 -36.09
N GLU A 3 18.78 -13.13 -35.79
CA GLU A 3 18.19 -14.05 -36.78
C GLU A 3 16.67 -13.87 -36.98
N LEU A 4 15.98 -13.22 -36.03
CA LEU A 4 14.54 -13.03 -36.07
C LEU A 4 14.20 -11.63 -36.58
N ARG A 5 13.11 -11.51 -37.35
CA ARG A 5 12.59 -10.21 -37.81
C ARG A 5 11.59 -9.56 -36.86
N ILE A 6 11.04 -10.34 -35.93
CA ILE A 6 10.14 -9.84 -34.87
C ILE A 6 10.95 -9.37 -33.65
N PRO A 7 10.47 -8.38 -32.89
CA PRO A 7 11.13 -7.96 -31.65
C PRO A 7 11.19 -9.08 -30.61
N THR A 8 12.29 -9.13 -29.87
CA THR A 8 12.51 -10.05 -28.75
C THR A 8 12.46 -9.30 -27.42
N ILE A 9 11.69 -9.83 -26.45
CA ILE A 9 11.60 -9.29 -25.10
C ILE A 9 12.25 -10.26 -24.12
N GLY A 10 13.32 -9.80 -23.45
CA GLY A 10 14.12 -10.61 -22.54
C GLY A 10 13.77 -10.41 -21.07
N ILE A 11 13.91 -11.48 -20.29
CA ILE A 11 14.01 -11.45 -18.83
C ILE A 11 15.17 -12.38 -18.43
N GLY A 12 16.25 -11.81 -17.90
CA GLY A 12 17.47 -12.59 -17.61
C GLY A 12 18.18 -13.16 -18.85
N ALA A 13 17.87 -12.67 -20.04
CA ALA A 13 18.46 -13.11 -21.32
C ALA A 13 19.68 -12.29 -21.76
N GLY A 14 20.21 -11.44 -20.88
CA GLY A 14 21.28 -10.49 -21.19
C GLY A 14 20.78 -9.24 -21.93
N PRO A 15 21.71 -8.32 -22.28
CA PRO A 15 21.36 -7.02 -22.86
C PRO A 15 20.98 -7.10 -24.34
N ASP A 16 21.27 -8.21 -25.03
CA ASP A 16 21.13 -8.31 -26.49
C ASP A 16 19.68 -8.52 -27.00
N CYS A 17 18.67 -8.29 -26.16
CA CYS A 17 17.24 -8.28 -26.52
C CYS A 17 16.77 -6.88 -26.92
N ASP A 18 15.79 -6.79 -27.82
CA ASP A 18 15.24 -5.51 -28.32
C ASP A 18 14.46 -4.75 -27.24
N GLY A 19 13.91 -5.47 -26.26
CA GLY A 19 13.30 -4.94 -25.07
C GLY A 19 13.55 -5.85 -23.87
N GLN A 20 13.23 -5.33 -22.68
CA GLN A 20 13.38 -6.05 -21.42
C GLN A 20 12.07 -6.01 -20.65
N ILE A 21 11.79 -7.08 -19.92
CA ILE A 21 10.67 -7.16 -18.98
C ILE A 21 11.18 -7.61 -17.62
N LEU A 22 10.52 -7.14 -16.57
CA LEU A 22 10.79 -7.56 -15.19
C LEU A 22 9.47 -7.70 -14.43
N VAL A 23 9.42 -8.61 -13.46
CA VAL A 23 8.26 -8.74 -12.58
C VAL A 23 8.23 -7.53 -11.63
N VAL A 24 7.07 -6.87 -11.55
CA VAL A 24 6.90 -5.66 -10.72
C VAL A 24 7.26 -5.92 -9.24
N HIS A 25 6.95 -7.10 -8.71
CA HIS A 25 7.29 -7.47 -7.34
C HIS A 25 8.81 -7.51 -7.10
N ASP A 26 9.58 -8.08 -8.03
CA ASP A 26 11.04 -8.11 -7.92
C ASP A 26 11.63 -6.70 -8.09
N LEU A 27 11.07 -5.91 -9.02
CA LEU A 27 11.45 -4.53 -9.25
C LEU A 27 11.25 -3.66 -8.00
N LEU A 28 10.15 -3.86 -7.28
CA LEU A 28 9.74 -3.06 -6.12
C LEU A 28 10.16 -3.66 -4.77
N GLY A 29 10.89 -4.78 -4.75
CA GLY A 29 11.32 -5.39 -3.49
C GLY A 29 10.16 -5.94 -2.65
N LEU A 30 9.15 -6.52 -3.31
CA LEU A 30 8.02 -7.20 -2.67
C LEU A 30 8.21 -8.72 -2.60
N THR A 31 9.33 -9.23 -3.11
CA THR A 31 9.71 -10.64 -3.03
C THR A 31 10.48 -10.89 -1.74
N PHE A 32 9.92 -11.67 -0.82
CA PHE A 32 10.39 -11.76 0.57
C PHE A 32 11.60 -12.67 0.81
N ASN A 33 11.92 -13.59 -0.12
CA ASN A 33 12.93 -14.62 0.13
C ASN A 33 14.16 -14.49 -0.77
N HIS A 34 13.98 -14.51 -2.09
CA HIS A 34 15.11 -14.58 -3.01
C HIS A 34 14.79 -13.80 -4.30
N THR A 35 15.43 -12.65 -4.44
CA THR A 35 15.41 -11.88 -5.68
C THR A 35 16.25 -12.61 -6.74
N PRO A 36 15.70 -12.92 -7.93
CA PRO A 36 16.46 -13.55 -8.99
C PRO A 36 17.70 -12.72 -9.37
N LYS A 37 18.81 -13.36 -9.75
CA LYS A 37 20.07 -12.66 -10.08
C LYS A 37 19.93 -11.62 -11.19
N PHE A 38 19.01 -11.83 -12.13
CA PHE A 38 18.76 -10.91 -13.24
C PHE A 38 17.89 -9.70 -12.84
N ALA A 39 17.25 -9.75 -11.67
CA ALA A 39 16.36 -8.71 -11.23
C ALA A 39 17.14 -7.65 -10.45
N ARG A 40 17.11 -6.42 -10.98
CA ARG A 40 17.54 -5.24 -10.23
C ARG A 40 16.35 -4.71 -9.44
N GLN A 41 16.53 -4.60 -8.13
CA GLN A 41 15.57 -3.93 -7.26
C GLN A 41 15.76 -2.40 -7.38
N TYR A 42 14.68 -1.68 -7.64
CA TYR A 42 14.65 -0.22 -7.76
C TYR A 42 14.05 0.48 -6.53
N ALA A 43 13.31 -0.26 -5.70
CA ALA A 43 12.76 0.23 -4.43
C ALA A 43 12.65 -0.91 -3.40
N ASN A 44 12.61 -0.59 -2.11
CA ASN A 44 12.30 -1.54 -1.04
C ASN A 44 10.90 -1.28 -0.47
N ILE A 45 9.88 -1.53 -1.31
CA ILE A 45 8.48 -1.29 -0.91
C ILE A 45 8.05 -2.26 0.19
N GLY A 46 8.61 -3.48 0.24
CA GLY A 46 8.33 -4.43 1.31
C GLY A 46 8.66 -3.85 2.70
N GLU A 47 9.78 -3.15 2.84
CA GLU A 47 10.15 -2.48 4.09
C GLU A 47 9.22 -1.29 4.42
N ILE A 48 8.88 -0.47 3.41
CA ILE A 48 7.96 0.66 3.59
C ILE A 48 6.60 0.17 4.08
N ILE A 49 6.03 -0.85 3.45
CA ILE A 49 4.76 -1.46 3.86
C ILE A 49 4.87 -2.02 5.27
N SER A 50 5.94 -2.78 5.56
CA SER A 50 6.14 -3.37 6.88
C SER A 50 6.20 -2.32 7.99
N ASN A 51 6.89 -1.20 7.74
CA ASN A 51 6.98 -0.11 8.70
C ASN A 51 5.64 0.62 8.87
N ALA A 52 4.92 0.88 7.77
CA ALA A 52 3.59 1.49 7.84
C ALA A 52 2.60 0.64 8.64
N VAL A 53 2.59 -0.67 8.42
CA VAL A 53 1.72 -1.60 9.17
C VAL A 53 2.10 -1.64 10.66
N ARG A 54 3.39 -1.69 10.99
CA ARG A 54 3.84 -1.62 12.40
C ARG A 54 3.42 -0.33 13.08
N GLN A 55 3.57 0.80 12.40
CA GLN A 55 3.17 2.10 12.93
C GLN A 55 1.65 2.13 13.19
N TYR A 56 0.85 1.70 12.22
CA TYR A 56 -0.59 1.57 12.39
C TYR A 56 -0.98 0.68 13.58
N CYS A 57 -0.34 -0.48 13.74
CA CYS A 57 -0.58 -1.35 14.90
C CYS A 57 -0.23 -0.67 16.23
N SER A 58 0.86 0.11 16.26
CA SER A 58 1.25 0.90 17.43
C SER A 58 0.21 1.99 17.73
N ASP A 59 -0.25 2.71 16.72
CA ASP A 59 -1.21 3.80 16.89
C ASP A 59 -2.56 3.26 17.40
N VAL A 60 -3.04 2.12 16.87
CA VAL A 60 -4.23 1.44 17.39
C VAL A 60 -4.01 0.95 18.82
N GLY A 61 -2.88 0.29 19.09
CA GLY A 61 -2.57 -0.28 20.40
C GLY A 61 -2.46 0.78 21.52
N ASN A 62 -2.02 1.98 21.16
CA ASN A 62 -1.87 3.11 22.08
C ASN A 62 -3.05 4.08 22.06
N GLY A 63 -4.10 3.81 21.28
CA GLY A 63 -5.26 4.71 21.12
C GLY A 63 -4.94 6.02 20.39
N GLY A 64 -3.83 6.08 19.66
CA GLY A 64 -3.49 7.18 18.75
C GLY A 64 -4.28 7.17 17.44
N PHE A 65 -4.88 6.03 17.07
CA PHE A 65 -5.79 5.90 15.94
C PHE A 65 -7.03 5.04 16.29
N PRO A 66 -8.25 5.42 15.84
CA PRO A 66 -8.57 6.71 15.23
C PRO A 66 -8.65 7.83 16.28
N SER A 67 -8.27 9.03 15.88
CA SER A 67 -8.55 10.26 16.63
C SER A 67 -9.97 10.78 16.33
N ASP A 68 -10.37 11.82 17.06
CA ASP A 68 -11.62 12.53 16.81
C ASP A 68 -11.68 13.12 15.40
N ALA A 69 -10.55 13.64 14.89
CA ALA A 69 -10.44 14.20 13.54
C ALA A 69 -10.57 13.13 12.43
N GLU A 70 -10.33 11.87 12.76
CA GLU A 70 -10.46 10.72 11.87
C GLU A 70 -11.81 10.00 12.04
N SER A 71 -12.73 10.59 12.81
CA SER A 71 -14.03 10.01 13.16
C SER A 71 -15.18 10.85 12.63
N TYR A 72 -16.21 10.20 12.08
CA TYR A 72 -17.48 10.87 11.78
C TYR A 72 -18.35 10.94 13.03
N HIS A 73 -18.91 12.12 13.29
CA HIS A 73 -19.90 12.32 14.35
C HIS A 73 -21.31 12.35 13.80
N ALA A 74 -22.23 11.68 14.48
CA ALA A 74 -23.64 11.84 14.18
C ALA A 74 -24.02 13.33 14.34
N PRO A 75 -24.82 13.91 13.42
CA PRO A 75 -25.25 15.29 13.56
C PRO A 75 -25.97 15.46 14.90
N GLN A 76 -25.63 16.52 15.66
CA GLN A 76 -26.32 16.80 16.92
C GLN A 76 -27.81 17.04 16.63
N MET A 77 -28.64 16.02 16.90
CA MET A 77 -30.08 16.17 16.92
C MET A 77 -30.42 17.22 18.00
N ALA A 78 -31.05 18.29 17.54
CA ALA A 78 -31.38 19.52 18.27
C ALA A 78 -31.56 19.30 19.79
N LYS A 79 -30.62 19.83 20.56
CA LYS A 79 -30.69 19.96 22.02
C LYS A 79 -31.76 21.00 22.36
N GLY A 80 -33.04 20.61 22.24
CA GLY A 80 -34.15 21.55 22.24
C GLY A 80 -35.53 20.92 22.40
N ARG A 81 -35.74 20.13 23.44
CA ARG A 81 -37.08 19.98 24.05
C ARG A 81 -36.96 20.08 25.57
N LYS A 82 -36.77 21.32 26.05
CA LYS A 82 -37.19 21.68 27.40
C LYS A 82 -38.72 21.75 27.39
N THR A 83 -39.32 21.07 28.37
CA THR A 83 -40.63 21.37 28.95
C THR A 83 -41.87 21.05 28.09
N ILE A 84 -42.58 19.97 28.46
CA ILE A 84 -44.05 19.98 28.47
C ILE A 84 -44.49 19.49 29.85
N PHE A 85 -45.08 20.42 30.59
CA PHE A 85 -45.86 20.18 31.79
C PHE A 85 -47.02 19.25 31.45
N ILE A 86 -47.29 18.26 32.29
CA ILE A 86 -48.64 17.73 32.44
C ILE A 86 -48.99 17.81 33.92
N ALA A 87 -49.63 18.91 34.29
CA ALA A 87 -50.47 18.97 35.47
C ALA A 87 -51.84 18.39 35.07
N SER A 88 -52.27 17.34 35.78
CA SER A 88 -53.65 17.04 36.17
C SER A 88 -53.60 15.83 37.10
#